data_AF-A0A2E2IY40-F1
#
_entry.id   AF-A0A2E2IY40-F1
#
_cell.length_a   1.000
_cell.length_b   1.000
_cell.length_c   1.000
_cell.angle_alpha   90.00
_cell.angle_beta   90.00
_cell.angle_gamma   90.00
#
_symmetry.space_group_name_H-M   'P 1'
#
loop_
_entity.id
_entity.type
_entity.pdbx_description
1 polymer ?
#
loop_
_entity_poly.entity_id
_entity_poly.type
_entity_poly.pdbx_seq_one_letter_code
_entity_poly.pdbx_strand_id
1 'polypeptide(L)' 'MEQTTAIYVGILLFVLFIFLFWMLTRGYAKKKYGTKQWKHWPNRLSYWQAAIMYSMGFTFIALFLLKWGNVLAF' A
#
# COMPACT_ATOMS: atom_id res chain seq x y z
N MET A 1 -1.67 -16.49 19.76
CA MET A 1 -2.13 -15.14 20.14
C MET A 1 -1.26 -14.06 19.48
N GLU A 2 0.08 -14.13 19.58
CA GLU A 2 0.99 -13.12 19.00
C GLU A 2 1.02 -13.08 17.46
N GLN A 3 1.00 -14.24 16.79
CA GLN A 3 0.96 -14.30 15.32
C GLN A 3 -0.33 -13.72 14.74
N THR A 4 -1.46 -13.86 15.45
CA THR A 4 -2.74 -13.30 15.00
C THR A 4 -2.72 -11.77 15.07
N THR A 5 -2.11 -11.20 16.13
CA THR A 5 -1.90 -9.76 16.27
C THR A 5 -1.02 -9.21 15.15
N ALA A 6 0.05 -9.93 14.77
CA ALA A 6 0.92 -9.57 13.64
C ALA A 6 0.14 -9.39 12.33
N ILE A 7 -0.76 -10.34 12.06
CA ILE A 7 -1.58 -10.35 10.85
C ILE A 7 -2.53 -9.16 10.85
N TYR A 8 -3.22 -8.89 11.96
CA TYR A 8 -4.11 -7.73 12.05
C TYR A 8 -3.37 -6.41 11.85
N VAL A 9 -2.21 -6.23 12.49
CA VAL A 9 -1.38 -5.02 12.32
C VAL A 9 -0.89 -4.90 10.88
N GLY A 10 -0.45 -6.00 10.27
CA GLY A 10 -0.02 -6.03 8.86
C GLY A 10 -1.13 -5.63 7.90
N ILE A 11 -2.35 -6.15 8.08
CA ILE A 11 -3.52 -5.76 7.27
C ILE A 11 -3.84 -4.28 7.45
N LEU A 12 -3.80 -3.78 8.69
CA LEU A 12 -4.09 -2.37 8.99
C LEU A 12 -3.08 -1.43 8.34
N LEU A 13 -1.78 -1.76 8.42
CA LEU A 13 -0.70 -1.04 7.75
C LEU A 13 -0.85 -1.08 6.23
N PHE A 14 -1.18 -2.25 5.66
CA PHE A 14 -1.38 -2.38 4.23
C PHE A 14 -2.52 -1.51 3.71
N VAL A 15 -3.66 -1.51 4.42
CA VAL A 15 -4.82 -0.66 4.10
C VAL A 15 -4.45 0.82 4.23
N LEU A 16 -3.66 1.18 5.23
CA LEU A 16 -3.21 2.56 5.44
C LEU A 16 -2.25 3.00 4.32
N PHE A 17 -1.29 2.17 3.93
CA PHE A 17 -0.36 2.48 2.85
C PHE A 17 -1.02 2.55 1.48
N ILE A 18 -1.96 1.64 1.17
CA ILE A 18 -2.67 1.70 -0.12
C ILE A 18 -3.58 2.93 -0.19
N PHE A 19 -4.19 3.32 0.93
CA PHE A 19 -4.97 4.56 1.02
C PHE A 19 -4.09 5.80 0.83
N LEU A 20 -2.94 5.88 1.50
CA LEU A 20 -1.97 6.97 1.33
C LEU A 20 -1.45 7.04 -0.10
N PHE A 21 -1.05 5.89 -0.67
CA PHE A 21 -0.59 5.81 -2.05
C PHE A 21 -1.66 6.33 -2.99
N TRP A 22 -2.90 5.87 -2.84
CA TRP A 22 -4.01 6.34 -3.65
C TRP A 22 -4.26 7.84 -3.49
N MET A 23 -4.35 8.33 -2.26
CA MET A 23 -4.61 9.74 -1.96
C MET A 23 -3.55 10.67 -2.59
N LEU A 24 -2.27 10.33 -2.44
CA LEU A 24 -1.15 11.15 -2.94
C LEU A 24 -0.99 11.06 -4.46
N THR A 25 -1.14 9.87 -5.03
CA THR A 25 -0.80 9.63 -6.43
C THR A 25 -1.98 9.77 -7.39
N ARG A 26 -3.24 9.67 -6.92
CA ARG A 26 -4.43 9.76 -7.79
C ARG A 26 -4.49 11.07 -8.57
N GLY A 27 -4.15 12.19 -7.93
CA GLY A 27 -4.12 13.51 -8.57
C GLY A 27 -3.05 13.59 -9.65
N TYR A 28 -1.83 13.13 -9.33
CA TYR A 28 -0.70 13.11 -10.26
C TYR A 28 -0.94 12.14 -11.43
N ALA A 29 -1.44 10.93 -11.17
CA ALA A 29 -1.76 9.95 -12.18
C ALA A 29 -2.83 10.47 -13.15
N LYS A 30 -3.91 11.10 -12.64
CA LYS A 30 -4.95 11.69 -13.48
C LYS A 30 -4.40 12.82 -14.38
N LYS A 31 -3.43 13.60 -13.88
CA LYS A 31 -2.78 14.68 -14.64
C LYS A 31 -1.79 14.13 -15.69
N LYS A 32 -1.01 13.10 -15.35
CA LYS A 32 0.02 12.50 -16.23
C LYS A 32 -0.57 11.68 -17.38
N TYR A 33 -1.57 10.85 -17.10
CA TYR A 33 -2.20 10.03 -18.15
C TYR A 33 -3.21 10.85 -18.97
N GLY A 34 -3.75 11.94 -18.42
CA GLY A 34 -4.87 12.66 -19.02
C GLY A 34 -6.20 11.92 -18.81
N THR A 35 -7.30 12.65 -18.86
CA THR A 35 -8.64 12.14 -18.52
C THR A 35 -9.09 10.97 -19.41
N LYS A 36 -8.59 10.91 -20.66
CA LYS A 36 -8.92 9.87 -21.65
C LYS A 36 -8.23 8.53 -21.34
N GLN A 37 -6.92 8.54 -21.06
CA GLN A 37 -6.15 7.34 -20.72
C GLN A 37 -6.44 6.84 -19.29
N TRP A 38 -6.77 7.72 -18.35
CA TRP A 38 -7.20 7.30 -17.00
C TRP A 38 -8.54 6.56 -17.00
N LYS A 39 -9.40 6.78 -18.01
CA LYS A 39 -10.62 5.99 -18.21
C LYS A 39 -10.35 4.62 -18.84
N HIS A 40 -9.16 4.39 -19.37
CA HIS A 40 -8.79 3.11 -19.94
C HIS A 40 -8.46 2.10 -18.84
N TRP A 41 -9.19 0.98 -18.84
CA TRP A 41 -9.13 -0.04 -17.79
C TRP A 41 -7.71 -0.60 -17.54
N PRO A 42 -6.91 -0.95 -18.57
CA PRO A 42 -5.55 -1.44 -18.39
C PRO A 42 -4.64 -0.48 -17.63
N ASN A 43 -4.74 0.83 -17.89
CA ASN A 43 -3.91 1.83 -17.21
C ASN A 43 -4.31 1.97 -15.74
N ARG A 44 -5.59 1.85 -15.41
CA ARG A 44 -6.03 1.78 -14.01
C ARG A 44 -5.54 0.51 -13.33
N LEU A 45 -5.58 -0.62 -14.02
CA LEU A 45 -5.13 -1.89 -13.48
C LEU A 45 -3.63 -1.86 -13.19
N SER A 46 -2.83 -1.32 -14.12
CA SER A 46 -1.39 -1.10 -13.91
C SER A 46 -1.11 -0.15 -12.74
N TYR A 47 -1.90 0.92 -12.59
CA TYR A 47 -1.82 1.80 -11.43
C TYR A 47 -2.12 1.08 -10.11
N TRP A 48 -3.18 0.27 -10.05
CA TRP A 48 -3.53 -0.50 -8.85
C TRP A 48 -2.52 -1.62 -8.55
N GLN A 49 -1.95 -2.25 -9.57
CA GLN A 49 -0.84 -3.20 -9.40
C GLN A 49 0.37 -2.52 -8.75
N ALA A 50 0.76 -1.34 -9.25
CA ALA A 50 1.83 -0.56 -8.63
C ALA A 50 1.47 -0.18 -7.18
N ALA A 51 0.25 0.30 -6.93
CA ALA A 51 -0.21 0.65 -5.59
C ALA A 51 -0.10 -0.53 -4.62
N ILE A 52 -0.54 -1.72 -5.02
CA ILE A 52 -0.45 -2.94 -4.22
C ILE A 52 1.02 -3.32 -3.98
N MET A 53 1.87 -3.28 -5.02
CA MET A 53 3.27 -3.67 -4.91
C MET A 53 4.04 -2.76 -3.95
N TYR A 54 3.90 -1.44 -4.09
CA TYR A 54 4.52 -0.49 -3.17
C TYR A 54 3.96 -0.61 -1.75
N SER A 55 2.64 -0.75 -1.60
CA SER A 55 2.01 -0.89 -0.29
C SER A 55 2.45 -2.17 0.44
N MET A 56 2.61 -3.29 -0.28
CA MET A 56 3.18 -4.51 0.28
C MET A 56 4.62 -4.26 0.75
N GLY A 57 5.47 -3.66 -0.09
CA GLY A 57 6.85 -3.34 0.28
C GLY A 57 6.94 -2.49 1.55
N PHE A 58 6.16 -1.41 1.62
CA PHE A 58 6.10 -0.56 2.83
C PHE A 58 5.56 -1.30 4.05
N THR A 59 4.57 -2.17 3.89
CA THR A 59 4.03 -3.00 4.98
C THR A 59 5.08 -3.93 5.55
N PHE A 60 5.84 -4.63 4.69
CA PHE A 60 6.93 -5.51 5.13
C PHE A 60 8.03 -4.73 5.85
N ILE A 61 8.44 -3.58 5.33
CA ILE A 61 9.44 -2.72 5.98
C ILE A 61 8.93 -2.25 7.36
N ALA A 62 7.67 -1.81 7.45
CA ALA A 62 7.07 -1.36 8.70
C ALA A 62 6.98 -2.49 9.74
N LEU A 63 6.55 -3.69 9.35
CA LEU A 63 6.52 -4.86 10.23
C LEU A 63 7.93 -5.27 10.68
N PHE A 64 8.93 -5.20 9.80
CA PHE A 64 10.31 -5.48 10.14
C PHE A 64 10.86 -4.48 11.16
N LEU A 65 10.56 -3.18 11.00
CA LEU A 65 10.95 -2.15 11.96
C LEU A 65 10.25 -2.31 13.32
N LEU A 66 8.96 -2.68 13.32
CA LEU A 66 8.20 -2.95 14.55
C LEU A 66 8.76 -4.16 15.31
N LYS A 67 9.21 -5.20 14.59
CA LYS A 67 9.93 -6.33 15.18
C LYS A 67 11.26 -5.87 15.76
N TRP A 68 12.06 -5.12 15.00
CA TRP A 68 13.36 -4.63 15.44
C TRP A 68 13.27 -3.76 16.71
N GLY A 69 12.21 -2.96 16.82
CA GLY A 69 11.93 -2.14 18.00
C GLY A 69 11.34 -2.89 19.20
N ASN A 70 11.24 -4.23 19.15
CA ASN A 70 10.55 -5.06 20.16
C ASN A 70 9.09 -4.64 20.43
N VAL A 71 8.45 -3.89 19.52
CA VAL A 71 7.05 -3.48 19.64
C VAL A 71 6.14 -4.66 19.34
N LEU A 72 6.56 -5.50 18.39
CA LEU A 72 5.90 -6.74 18.06
C LEU A 72 6.83 -7.91 18.38
N ALA A 73 6.49 -8.66 19.43
CA ALA A 73 7.12 -9.93 19.76
C ALA A 73 6.48 -11.01 18.88
N PHE A 74 7.16 -11.40 17.82
CA PHE A 74 6.87 -12.63 17.07
C PHE A 74 8.14 -13.28 16.53
#